data_AF-A0A928XS50-F1
#
_entry.id   AF-A0A928XS50-F1
#
_cell.length_a   1.000
_cell.length_b   1.000
_cell.length_c   1.000
_cell.angle_alpha   90.00
_cell.angle_beta   90.00
_cell.angle_gamma   90.00
#
_symmetry.space_group_name_H-M   'P 1'
#
loop_
_entity.id
_entity.type
_entity.pdbx_description
1 polymer ?
#
loop_
_entity_poly.entity_id
_entity_poly.type
_entity_poly.pdbx_seq_one_letter_code
_entity_poly.pdbx_strand_id
1 'polypeptide(L)'
;MDETTLLAHLDDLFKELDELLKRPEAAEAFAARGVNTSIALVAAHGLLAYLQGDRERAAEDLGTAAEEVESRLEASRRLKADSN
;
A
#
# COMPACT_ATOMS: atom_id res chain seq x y z
N MET A 1 1.02 -27.98 -4.60
CA MET A 1 0.74 -27.02 -3.52
C MET A 1 -0.76 -26.93 -3.40
N ASP A 2 -1.32 -27.21 -2.23
CA ASP A 2 -2.75 -27.03 -1.98
C ASP A 2 -3.08 -25.57 -1.65
N GLU A 3 -4.37 -25.25 -1.58
CA GLU A 3 -4.89 -23.90 -1.29
C GLU A 3 -4.36 -23.37 0.05
N THR A 4 -4.35 -24.20 1.09
CA THR A 4 -3.86 -23.82 2.42
C THR A 4 -2.38 -23.42 2.40
N THR A 5 -1.56 -24.21 1.70
CA THR A 5 -0.12 -23.92 1.54
C THR A 5 0.10 -22.65 0.71
N LEU A 6 -0.72 -22.41 -0.32
CA LEU A 6 -0.64 -21.19 -1.12
C LEU A 6 -0.95 -19.95 -0.29
N LEU A 7 -2.03 -19.98 0.51
CA LEU A 7 -2.44 -18.86 1.35
C LEU A 7 -1.39 -18.56 2.43
N ALA A 8 -0.80 -19.59 3.04
CA ALA A 8 0.29 -19.41 4.00
C ALA A 8 1.51 -18.72 3.37
N HIS A 9 1.90 -19.09 2.15
CA HIS A 9 2.99 -18.40 1.45
C HIS A 9 2.67 -16.94 1.10
N LEU A 10 1.40 -16.62 0.81
CA LEU A 10 0.98 -15.23 0.63
C LEU A 10 1.09 -14.46 1.95
N ASP A 11 0.64 -15.03 3.06
CA ASP A 11 0.74 -14.40 4.37
C ASP A 11 2.20 -14.06 4.73
N ASP A 12 3.12 -15.01 4.51
CA ASP A 12 4.55 -14.81 4.76
C ASP A 12 5.13 -13.72 3.86
N LEU A 13 4.81 -13.73 2.55
CA LEU A 13 5.28 -12.71 1.60
C LEU A 13 4.79 -11.30 2.00
N PHE A 14 3.52 -11.17 2.38
CA PHE A 14 2.96 -9.88 2.77
C PHE A 14 3.47 -9.42 4.14
N LYS A 15 3.82 -10.34 5.03
CA LYS A 15 4.51 -10.03 6.27
C LYS A 15 5.92 -9.48 6.01
N GLU A 16 6.68 -10.11 5.11
CA GLU A 16 7.99 -9.58 4.70
C GLU A 16 7.88 -8.19 4.07
N LEU A 17 6.87 -7.98 3.22
CA LEU A 17 6.59 -6.67 2.62
C LEU A 17 6.24 -5.62 3.70
N ASP A 18 5.41 -5.98 4.67
CA ASP A 18 5.05 -5.11 5.80
C ASP A 18 6.28 -4.69 6.61
N GLU A 19 7.15 -5.65 6.95
CA GLU A 19 8.41 -5.41 7.64
C GLU A 19 9.31 -4.46 6.83
N LEU A 20 9.44 -4.68 5.52
CA LEU A 20 10.23 -3.82 4.63
C LEU A 20 9.67 -2.40 4.56
N LEU A 21 8.36 -2.22 4.43
CA LEU A 21 7.73 -0.90 4.31
C LEU A 21 7.76 -0.09 5.62
N LYS A 22 7.86 -0.75 6.77
CA LYS A 22 8.02 -0.11 8.08
C LYS A 22 9.44 0.38 8.35
N ARG A 23 10.42 -0.01 7.53
CA ARG A 23 11.81 0.42 7.70
C ARG A 23 11.97 1.92 7.43
N PRO A 24 12.70 2.68 8.27
CA PRO A 24 12.97 4.09 8.03
C PRO A 24 13.60 4.36 6.65
N GLU A 25 14.50 3.49 6.20
CA GLU A 25 15.19 3.61 4.92
C GLU A 25 14.22 3.48 3.74
N ALA A 26 13.16 2.68 3.88
CA ALA A 26 12.11 2.58 2.87
C ALA A 26 11.30 3.88 2.79
N ALA A 27 10.93 4.46 3.95
CA ALA A 27 10.22 5.74 4.00
C ALA A 27 11.02 6.85 3.30
N GLU A 28 12.32 6.93 3.54
CA GLU A 28 13.22 7.90 2.87
C GLU A 28 13.31 7.66 1.35
N ALA A 29 13.54 6.41 0.94
CA ALA A 29 13.67 6.05 -0.47
C ALA A 29 12.38 6.31 -1.28
N PHE A 30 11.22 6.07 -0.68
CA PHE A 30 9.92 6.27 -1.32
C PHE A 30 9.43 7.71 -1.27
N ALA A 31 9.75 8.46 -0.22
CA ALA A 31 9.40 9.88 -0.11
C ALA A 31 9.95 10.70 -1.29
N ALA A 32 11.17 10.40 -1.75
CA ALA A 32 11.78 11.03 -2.93
C ALA A 32 10.96 10.84 -4.22
N ARG A 33 10.07 9.84 -4.26
CA ARG A 33 9.19 9.52 -5.39
C ARG A 33 7.74 9.96 -5.15
N GLY A 34 7.48 10.67 -4.06
CA GLY A 34 6.13 11.06 -3.64
C GLY A 34 5.28 9.89 -3.13
N VAL A 35 5.90 8.74 -2.83
CA VAL A 35 5.21 7.55 -2.31
C VAL A 35 5.24 7.58 -0.79
N ASN A 36 4.07 7.41 -0.18
CA ASN A 36 3.93 7.32 1.27
C ASN A 36 3.83 5.85 1.69
N THR A 37 4.72 5.41 2.57
CA THR A 37 4.80 4.01 3.01
C THR A 37 3.59 3.57 3.82
N SER A 38 2.95 4.45 4.58
CA SER A 38 1.71 4.10 5.30
C SER A 38 0.57 3.77 4.35
N ILE A 39 0.44 4.52 3.24
CA ILE A 39 -0.57 4.21 2.20
C ILE A 39 -0.20 2.92 1.46
N ALA A 40 1.09 2.70 1.19
CA ALA A 40 1.55 1.46 0.58
C ALA A 40 1.23 0.23 1.46
N LEU A 41 1.34 0.36 2.79
CA LEU A 41 0.93 -0.67 3.75
C LEU A 41 -0.57 -0.96 3.67
N VAL A 42 -1.41 0.08 3.66
CA VAL A 42 -2.86 -0.08 3.52
C VAL A 42 -3.22 -0.80 2.22
N ALA A 43 -2.59 -0.40 1.10
CA ALA A 43 -2.79 -1.08 -0.19
C ALA A 43 -2.36 -2.56 -0.15
N ALA A 44 -1.24 -2.87 0.51
CA ALA A 44 -0.76 -4.24 0.65
C ALA A 44 -1.72 -5.08 1.52
N HIS A 45 -2.21 -4.55 2.64
CA HIS A 45 -3.19 -5.23 3.49
C HIS A 45 -4.52 -5.47 2.77
N GLY A 46 -5.00 -4.49 2.00
CA GLY A 46 -6.20 -4.64 1.18
C GLY A 46 -6.06 -5.71 0.08
N LEU A 47 -4.89 -5.79 -0.57
CA LEU A 47 -4.61 -6.83 -1.55
C LEU A 47 -4.56 -8.22 -0.92
N LEU A 48 -3.91 -8.37 0.24
CA LEU A 48 -3.88 -9.65 0.96
C LEU A 48 -5.29 -10.09 1.36
N ALA A 49 -6.09 -9.18 1.92
CA ALA A 49 -7.48 -9.45 2.29
C ALA A 49 -8.29 -9.93 1.08
N TYR A 50 -8.10 -9.31 -0.10
CA TYR A 50 -8.77 -9.73 -1.32
C TYR A 50 -8.40 -11.16 -1.73
N LEU A 51 -7.11 -11.50 -1.65
CA LEU A 51 -6.59 -12.84 -1.99
C LEU A 51 -7.06 -13.91 -0.99
N GLN A 52 -7.29 -13.55 0.28
CA GLN A 52 -7.85 -14.41 1.32
C GLN A 52 -9.39 -14.53 1.25
N GLY A 53 -10.05 -13.76 0.38
CA GLY A 53 -11.50 -13.76 0.22
C GLY A 53 -12.25 -12.84 1.18
N ASP A 54 -11.54 -12.06 2.00
CA ASP A 54 -12.09 -11.00 2.86
C ASP A 54 -12.37 -9.74 2.01
N ARG A 55 -13.46 -9.82 1.24
CA ARG A 55 -13.86 -8.81 0.26
C ARG A 55 -14.31 -7.49 0.87
N GLU A 56 -14.82 -7.51 2.10
CA GLU A 56 -15.27 -6.29 2.79
C GLU A 56 -14.06 -5.46 3.21
N ARG A 57 -13.10 -6.07 3.92
CA ARG A 57 -11.86 -5.41 4.30
C ARG A 57 -11.05 -4.96 3.08
N ALA A 58 -10.97 -5.80 2.04
CA ALA A 58 -10.30 -5.44 0.80
C ALA A 58 -10.87 -4.16 0.17
N ALA A 59 -12.20 -4.03 0.13
CA ALA A 59 -12.85 -2.86 -0.44
C ALA A 59 -12.56 -1.59 0.37
N GLU A 60 -12.58 -1.67 1.70
CA GLU A 60 -12.28 -0.56 2.59
C GLU A 60 -10.82 -0.10 2.48
N ASP A 61 -9.88 -1.03 2.60
CA ASP A 61 -8.44 -0.74 2.60
C ASP A 61 -7.99 -0.22 1.21
N LEU A 62 -8.41 -0.88 0.11
CA LEU A 62 -8.05 -0.43 -1.23
C LEU A 62 -8.72 0.90 -1.60
N GLY A 63 -9.96 1.13 -1.16
CA GLY A 63 -10.64 2.41 -1.34
C GLY A 63 -9.89 3.55 -0.64
N THR A 64 -9.55 3.34 0.63
CA THR A 64 -8.73 4.29 1.41
C THR A 64 -7.40 4.58 0.72
N ALA A 65 -6.70 3.55 0.25
CA ALA A 65 -5.44 3.72 -0.45
C ALA A 65 -5.59 4.53 -1.75
N ALA A 66 -6.64 4.28 -2.53
CA ALA A 66 -6.90 5.00 -3.77
C ALA A 66 -7.18 6.49 -3.52
N GLU A 67 -8.09 6.79 -2.59
CA GLU A 67 -8.46 8.17 -2.23
C GLU A 67 -7.24 9.00 -1.79
N GLU A 68 -6.38 8.40 -0.95
CA GLU A 68 -5.20 9.07 -0.44
C GLU A 68 -4.11 9.26 -1.51
N VAL A 69 -3.94 8.29 -2.43
CA VAL A 69 -3.04 8.44 -3.58
C VAL A 69 -3.51 9.58 -4.49
N GLU A 70 -4.80 9.66 -4.77
CA GLU A 70 -5.39 10.73 -5.59
C GLU A 70 -5.21 12.10 -4.94
N SER A 71 -5.57 12.23 -3.66
CA SER A 71 -5.40 13.46 -2.88
C SER A 71 -3.96 13.98 -2.91
N ARG A 72 -2.98 13.09 -2.74
CA ARG A 72 -1.55 13.46 -2.78
C ARG A 72 -1.07 13.83 -4.18
N LEU A 73 -1.56 13.15 -5.20
CA LEU A 73 -1.26 13.47 -6.59
C LEU A 73 -1.77 14.88 -6.95
N GLU A 74 -2.98 15.21 -6.52
CA GLU A 74 -3.53 16.56 -6.68
C GLU A 74 -2.72 17.61 -5.93
N ALA A 75 -2.39 17.37 -4.66
CA ALA A 75 -1.57 18.28 -3.87
C ALA A 75 -0.21 18.54 -4.53
N SER A 76 0.44 17.48 -5.05
CA SER A 76 1.70 17.61 -5.80
C SER A 76 1.55 18.43 -7.08
N ARG A 77 0.44 18.28 -7.80
CA ARG A 77 0.13 19.09 -9.00
C ARG A 77 -0.07 20.56 -8.67
N ARG A 78 -0.79 20.87 -7.58
CA ARG A 78 -1.01 22.26 -7.13
C ARG A 78 0.30 22.96 -6.76
N LEU A 79 1.15 22.29 -5.96
CA LEU A 79 2.47 22.81 -5.59
C LEU A 79 3.36 23.13 -6.81
N LYS A 80 3.30 22.31 -7.86
CA LYS A 80 4.03 22.57 -9.11
C LYS A 80 3.47 23.75 -9.91
N ALA A 81 2.15 23.93 -9.93
CA ALA A 81 1.52 25.06 -10.60
C ALA A 81 1.86 26.39 -9.92
N ASP A 82 1.91 26.41 -8.59
CA ASP A 82 2.26 27.61 -7.80
C ASP A 82 3.75 27.97 -7.85
N SER A 83 4.60 27.05 -8.33
CA SER A 83 6.06 27.23 -8.45
C SER A 83 6.53 27.69 -9.84
N ASN A 84 5.61 27.85 -10.79
CA ASN A 84 5.83 28.29 -12.18
C ASN A 84 5.32 29.71 -12.41
#